data_AF-A0A251TVK1-F1
#
_entry.id   AF-A0A251TVK1-F1
#
_cell.length_a   1.000
_cell.length_b   1.000
_cell.length_c   1.000
_cell.angle_alpha   90.00
_cell.angle_beta   90.00
_cell.angle_gamma   90.00
#
_symmetry.space_group_name_H-M   'P 1'
#
loop_
_entity.id
_entity.type
_entity.pdbx_description
1 polymer ?
#
loop_
_entity_poly.entity_id
_entity_poly.type
_entity_poly.pdbx_seq_one_letter_code
_entity_poly.pdbx_strand_id
1 'polypeptide(L)'
;METQLPLSIFYLPHKPFHLSPCDLYPFHPSLTLLILNLLKHLTSLVFKHPSSLMNHSSHTQRWTSSGMSDVVFECVIPYIHNSRDRQSVSLVCRRWYELEAQTRKHVMIALCYAATPAQLSRRFPYLESIKLKGKPRAAMYNLIPEDWGGSVTSWVEEIARSFTCLKVVHFRRMIVTDEDLQVL
;
A
#
# COMPACT_ATOMS: atom_id res chain seq x y z
N MET A 1 -32.73 -32.18 18.61
CA MET A 1 -33.03 -31.54 17.32
C MET A 1 -31.83 -30.69 16.95
N GLU A 2 -30.89 -31.32 16.26
CA GLU A 2 -29.73 -30.68 15.65
C GLU A 2 -30.18 -29.77 14.51
N THR A 3 -29.76 -28.51 14.54
CA THR A 3 -29.77 -27.66 13.36
C THR A 3 -28.38 -27.70 12.73
N GLN A 4 -28.18 -28.65 11.81
CA GLN A 4 -27.08 -28.62 10.86
C GLN A 4 -27.22 -27.35 10.00
N LEU A 5 -26.34 -26.37 10.21
CA LEU A 5 -26.05 -25.36 9.21
C LEU A 5 -25.06 -25.96 8.20
N PRO A 6 -25.29 -25.84 6.89
CA PRO A 6 -24.45 -26.48 5.89
C PRO A 6 -23.03 -25.85 5.88
N LEU A 7 -22.03 -26.70 6.10
CA LEU A 7 -20.59 -26.42 6.16
C LEU A 7 -19.96 -26.01 4.80
N SER A 8 -20.70 -25.32 3.92
CA SER A 8 -20.28 -25.08 2.53
C SER A 8 -19.80 -23.64 2.22
N ILE A 9 -19.63 -22.76 3.21
CA ILE A 9 -19.23 -21.34 2.95
C ILE A 9 -17.74 -21.03 3.16
N PHE A 10 -16.93 -21.93 3.73
CA PHE A 10 -15.52 -21.60 4.07
C PHE A 10 -14.45 -22.53 3.48
N TYR A 11 -14.75 -23.28 2.43
CA TYR A 11 -13.71 -23.85 1.56
C TYR A 11 -13.40 -22.86 0.44
N LEU A 12 -12.44 -21.96 0.67
CA LEU A 12 -11.80 -21.24 -0.43
C LEU A 12 -10.66 -22.13 -0.95
N PRO A 13 -10.75 -22.68 -2.18
CA PRO A 13 -9.70 -23.50 -2.74
C PRO A 13 -8.44 -22.66 -2.97
N HIS A 14 -7.28 -23.27 -2.73
CA HIS A 14 -5.94 -22.76 -3.05
C HIS A 14 -5.80 -22.47 -4.55
N LYS A 15 -6.33 -21.35 -5.02
CA LYS A 15 -6.05 -20.78 -6.34
C LYS A 15 -5.11 -19.59 -6.13
N PRO A 16 -4.01 -19.46 -6.90
CA PRO A 16 -3.16 -18.28 -6.81
C PRO A 16 -4.00 -17.07 -7.21
N PHE A 17 -4.33 -16.22 -6.23
CA PHE A 17 -4.92 -14.91 -6.49
C PHE A 17 -3.86 -14.08 -7.20
N HIS A 18 -4.00 -13.96 -8.53
CA HIS A 18 -3.27 -12.98 -9.30
C HIS A 18 -3.86 -11.61 -8.93
N LEU A 19 -3.28 -10.96 -7.92
CA LEU A 19 -3.76 -9.68 -7.42
C LEU A 19 -3.71 -8.65 -8.55
N SER A 20 -4.88 -8.31 -9.09
CA SER A 20 -5.05 -7.04 -9.76
C SER A 20 -5.15 -5.96 -8.69
N PRO A 21 -4.55 -4.77 -8.86
CA PRO A 21 -4.63 -3.66 -7.91
C PRO A 21 -6.05 -3.25 -7.49
N CYS A 22 -7.08 -3.74 -8.21
CA CYS A 22 -8.49 -3.47 -7.97
C CYS A 22 -9.15 -4.36 -6.90
N ASP A 23 -8.57 -5.51 -6.55
CA ASP A 23 -9.26 -6.52 -5.72
C ASP A 23 -9.28 -6.19 -4.21
N LEU A 24 -8.58 -5.15 -3.76
CA LEU A 24 -8.50 -4.82 -2.33
C LEU A 24 -9.59 -3.87 -1.82
N TYR A 25 -10.25 -3.03 -2.64
CA TYR A 25 -11.28 -2.10 -2.15
C TYR A 25 -12.24 -1.64 -3.25
N PRO A 26 -13.57 -1.62 -3.03
CA PRO A 26 -14.50 -1.07 -4.00
C PRO A 26 -14.29 0.44 -4.13
N PHE A 27 -14.03 0.88 -5.36
CA PHE A 27 -13.87 2.27 -5.76
C PHE A 27 -15.12 3.09 -5.39
N HIS A 28 -14.91 4.29 -4.83
CA HIS A 28 -15.92 5.36 -4.88
C HIS A 28 -15.50 6.35 -5.98
N PRO A 29 -16.28 6.53 -7.06
CA PRO A 29 -15.89 7.31 -8.23
C PRO A 29 -15.70 8.82 -7.99
N SER A 30 -16.10 9.37 -6.84
CA SER A 30 -15.97 10.81 -6.56
C SER A 30 -14.55 11.27 -6.16
N LEU A 31 -13.71 10.38 -5.62
CA LEU A 31 -12.37 10.73 -5.13
C LEU A 31 -11.33 10.82 -6.25
N THR A 32 -11.47 10.03 -7.31
CA THR A 32 -10.62 10.12 -8.50
C THR A 32 -10.72 11.50 -9.14
N LEU A 33 -11.94 12.05 -9.22
CA LEU A 33 -12.16 13.40 -9.73
C LEU A 33 -11.58 14.47 -8.81
N LEU A 34 -11.68 14.29 -7.48
CA LEU A 34 -11.14 15.21 -6.49
C LEU A 34 -9.61 15.23 -6.53
N ILE A 35 -8.96 14.08 -6.67
CA ILE A 35 -7.51 13.96 -6.77
C ILE A 35 -7.02 14.51 -8.11
N LEU A 36 -7.69 14.20 -9.22
CA LEU A 36 -7.38 14.85 -10.51
C LEU A 36 -7.59 16.36 -10.43
N ASN A 37 -8.61 16.86 -9.74
CA ASN A 37 -8.86 18.28 -9.58
C ASN A 37 -7.87 18.96 -8.62
N LEU A 38 -7.48 18.32 -7.51
CA LEU A 38 -6.43 18.80 -6.61
C LEU A 38 -5.08 18.83 -7.31
N LEU A 39 -4.75 17.82 -8.11
CA LEU A 39 -3.51 17.79 -8.88
C LEU A 39 -3.51 18.82 -10.01
N LYS A 40 -4.64 19.02 -10.69
CA LYS A 40 -4.83 20.14 -11.65
C LYS A 40 -4.74 21.50 -10.96
N HIS A 41 -5.26 21.63 -9.75
CA HIS A 41 -5.26 22.88 -9.00
C HIS A 41 -3.89 23.18 -8.40
N LEU A 42 -3.15 22.17 -7.94
CA LEU A 42 -1.78 22.31 -7.43
C LEU A 42 -0.80 22.59 -8.58
N THR A 43 -0.96 21.94 -9.73
CA THR A 43 -0.20 22.31 -10.95
C THR A 43 -0.58 23.73 -11.42
N SER A 44 -1.85 24.14 -11.35
CA SER A 44 -2.26 25.52 -11.68
C SER A 44 -1.80 26.58 -10.67
N LEU A 45 -1.64 26.24 -9.39
CA LEU A 45 -1.20 27.17 -8.34
C LEU A 45 0.31 27.41 -8.41
N VAL A 46 1.09 26.38 -8.76
CA VAL A 46 2.54 26.52 -8.96
C VAL A 46 2.86 27.29 -10.25
N PHE A 47 1.96 27.30 -11.24
CA PHE A 47 2.17 27.94 -12.55
C PHE A 47 1.46 29.29 -12.78
N LYS A 48 0.82 29.90 -11.77
CA LYS A 48 0.26 31.26 -11.90
C LYS A 48 1.27 32.35 -11.46
N HIS A 49 2.20 32.65 -12.37
CA HIS A 49 2.98 33.88 -12.68
C HIS A 49 3.35 34.92 -11.59
N PRO A 50 4.49 35.64 -11.80
CA PRO A 50 4.30 37.02 -12.27
C PRO A 50 5.09 37.39 -13.54
N SER A 51 4.38 38.20 -14.31
CA SER A 51 4.57 39.10 -15.45
C SER A 51 5.93 39.37 -16.11
N SER A 52 5.79 39.59 -17.43
CA SER A 52 6.53 40.42 -18.39
C SER A 52 7.76 41.26 -18.00
N LEU A 53 8.62 41.39 -19.04
CA LEU A 53 9.69 42.36 -19.33
C LEU A 53 11.11 41.83 -19.12
N MET A 54 11.72 41.31 -20.20
CA MET A 54 12.93 41.88 -20.79
C MET A 54 13.30 41.16 -22.09
N ASN A 55 13.73 41.96 -23.07
CA ASN A 55 14.15 41.57 -24.41
C ASN A 55 15.54 40.92 -24.43
N HIS A 56 15.74 40.17 -25.52
CA HIS A 56 16.99 39.75 -26.17
C HIS A 56 17.77 38.53 -25.65
N SER A 57 17.90 37.60 -26.61
CA SER A 57 19.04 36.72 -26.90
C SER A 57 19.10 35.33 -26.25
N SER A 58 18.77 34.34 -27.09
CA SER A 58 19.50 33.08 -27.29
C SER A 58 19.86 32.23 -26.07
N HIS A 59 18.91 31.44 -25.61
CA HIS A 59 19.04 29.98 -25.47
C HIS A 59 17.65 29.46 -25.11
N THR A 60 16.93 28.86 -26.05
CA THR A 60 15.77 28.03 -25.74
C THR A 60 16.28 26.80 -25.02
N GLN A 61 16.54 26.94 -23.70
CA GLN A 61 16.59 25.82 -22.79
C GLN A 61 15.23 25.15 -22.91
N ARG A 62 15.20 24.06 -23.67
CA ARG A 62 14.07 23.18 -23.78
C ARG A 62 14.02 22.41 -22.47
N TRP A 63 13.51 23.06 -21.43
CA TRP A 63 13.12 22.38 -20.20
C TRP A 63 12.08 21.36 -20.65
N THR A 64 12.49 20.10 -20.71
CA THR A 64 11.54 19.01 -20.83
C THR A 64 10.64 19.14 -19.61
N SER A 65 9.36 19.50 -19.80
CA SER A 65 8.39 19.66 -18.71
C SER A 65 8.31 18.45 -17.76
N SER A 66 8.86 17.31 -18.17
CA SER A 66 9.02 16.09 -17.39
C SER A 66 10.01 16.18 -16.22
N GLY A 67 11.05 17.02 -16.28
CA GLY A 67 12.12 17.02 -15.28
C GLY A 67 11.75 17.75 -13.98
N MET A 68 11.06 18.88 -14.10
CA MET A 68 10.64 19.68 -12.94
C MET A 68 9.46 19.06 -12.19
N SER A 69 8.55 18.37 -12.90
CA SER A 69 7.40 17.72 -12.28
C SER A 69 7.83 16.61 -11.32
N ASP A 70 8.84 15.81 -11.70
CA ASP A 70 9.22 14.62 -10.93
C ASP A 70 9.84 14.98 -9.58
N VAL A 71 10.71 16.00 -9.54
CA VAL A 71 11.32 16.51 -8.30
C VAL A 71 10.26 17.05 -7.35
N VAL A 72 9.25 17.75 -7.87
CA VAL A 72 8.13 18.25 -7.04
C VAL A 72 7.38 17.09 -6.40
N PHE A 73 7.09 16.01 -7.14
CA PHE A 73 6.36 14.87 -6.59
C PHE A 73 7.18 14.04 -5.61
N GLU A 74 8.51 13.97 -5.75
CA GLU A 74 9.40 13.41 -4.73
C GLU A 74 9.25 14.12 -3.39
N CYS A 75 9.06 15.45 -3.41
CA CYS A 75 8.81 16.23 -2.19
C CYS A 75 7.37 16.10 -1.69
N VAL A 76 6.36 16.10 -2.56
CA VAL A 76 4.94 16.19 -2.17
C VAL A 76 4.37 14.84 -1.72
N ILE A 77 4.66 13.75 -2.43
CA ILE A 77 4.07 12.42 -2.17
C ILE A 77 4.29 11.93 -0.72
N PRO A 78 5.45 12.15 -0.06
CA PRO A 78 5.65 11.81 1.36
C PRO A 78 4.69 12.48 2.35
N TYR A 79 4.17 13.68 2.03
CA TYR A 79 3.23 14.40 2.91
C TYR A 79 1.79 13.89 2.79
N ILE A 80 1.49 12.95 1.88
CA ILE A 80 0.18 12.34 1.76
C ILE A 80 0.09 11.16 2.74
N HIS A 81 -0.58 11.36 3.86
CA HIS A 81 -0.64 10.33 4.93
C HIS A 81 -1.82 9.37 4.80
N ASN A 82 -2.90 9.77 4.12
CA ASN A 82 -4.08 8.94 3.97
C ASN A 82 -3.78 7.75 3.04
N SER A 83 -4.06 6.52 3.50
CA SER A 83 -3.76 5.31 2.76
C SER A 83 -4.52 5.17 1.44
N ARG A 84 -5.75 5.69 1.35
CA ARG A 84 -6.57 5.68 0.13
C ARG A 84 -6.07 6.68 -0.89
N ASP A 85 -5.69 7.89 -0.46
CA ASP A 85 -5.14 8.90 -1.37
C ASP A 85 -3.81 8.42 -1.95
N ARG A 86 -2.97 7.80 -1.12
CA ARG A 86 -1.75 7.12 -1.57
C ARG A 86 -2.01 6.01 -2.58
N GLN A 87 -3.08 5.23 -2.40
CA GLN A 87 -3.48 4.23 -3.39
C GLN A 87 -3.83 4.90 -4.73
N SER A 88 -4.60 5.97 -4.72
CA SER A 88 -4.93 6.72 -5.93
C SER A 88 -3.70 7.31 -6.61
N VAL A 89 -2.74 7.87 -5.85
CA VAL A 89 -1.44 8.36 -6.36
C VAL A 89 -0.71 7.24 -7.11
N SER A 90 -0.68 6.03 -6.56
CA SER A 90 0.02 4.90 -7.19
C SER A 90 -0.56 4.47 -8.54
N LEU A 91 -1.79 4.87 -8.87
CA LEU A 91 -2.49 4.50 -10.10
C LEU A 91 -2.37 5.54 -11.22
N VAL A 92 -1.77 6.72 -10.96
CA VAL A 92 -1.71 7.82 -11.94
C VAL A 92 -0.77 7.48 -13.10
N CYS A 93 0.46 7.09 -12.80
CA CYS A 93 1.46 6.69 -13.79
C CYS A 93 2.55 5.83 -13.14
N ARG A 94 3.41 5.21 -13.96
CA ARG A 94 4.50 4.36 -13.48
C ARG A 94 5.46 5.09 -12.53
N ARG A 95 5.81 6.36 -12.83
CA ARG A 95 6.72 7.14 -11.98
C ARG A 95 6.14 7.35 -10.58
N TRP A 96 4.85 7.67 -10.49
CA TRP A 96 4.16 7.85 -9.21
C TRP A 96 3.95 6.54 -8.46
N TYR A 97 3.69 5.46 -9.18
CA TYR A 97 3.68 4.11 -8.61
C TYR A 97 5.00 3.80 -7.90
N GLU A 98 6.14 4.10 -8.52
CA GLU A 98 7.48 3.89 -7.95
C GLU A 98 7.77 4.82 -6.77
N LEU A 99 7.48 6.11 -6.89
CA LEU A 99 7.66 7.09 -5.80
C LEU A 99 6.79 6.78 -4.58
N GLU A 100 5.54 6.40 -4.79
CA GLU A 100 4.64 5.96 -3.72
C GLU A 100 5.19 4.70 -3.05
N ALA A 101 5.67 3.72 -3.81
CA ALA A 101 6.31 2.53 -3.25
C ALA A 101 7.47 2.87 -2.29
N GLN A 102 8.37 3.75 -2.75
CA GLN A 102 9.60 4.11 -2.02
C GLN A 102 9.32 4.96 -0.78
N THR A 103 8.24 5.74 -0.79
CA THR A 103 7.95 6.69 0.30
C THR A 103 6.91 6.15 1.30
N ARG A 104 6.30 4.99 1.03
CA ARG A 104 5.28 4.42 1.92
C ARG A 104 5.95 3.89 3.19
N LYS A 105 5.56 4.41 4.35
CA LYS A 105 6.14 4.02 5.65
C LYS A 105 5.29 3.03 6.43
N HIS A 106 3.99 3.03 6.22
CA HIS A 106 3.04 2.21 6.98
C HIS A 106 2.10 1.44 6.05
N VAL A 107 2.00 0.12 6.26
CA VAL A 107 1.06 -0.75 5.54
C VAL A 107 0.29 -1.62 6.50
N MET A 108 -1.01 -1.78 6.22
CA MET A 108 -1.86 -2.76 6.88
C MET A 108 -2.35 -3.77 5.85
N ILE A 109 -2.13 -5.04 6.13
CA ILE A 109 -2.74 -6.16 5.41
C ILE A 109 -3.90 -6.68 6.27
N ALA A 110 -5.12 -6.46 5.78
CA ALA A 110 -6.34 -6.79 6.52
C ALA A 110 -6.64 -8.30 6.59
N LEU A 111 -6.01 -9.08 5.72
CA LEU A 111 -6.03 -10.53 5.67
C LEU A 111 -4.68 -11.03 5.16
N CYS A 112 -3.89 -11.73 5.98
CA CYS A 112 -2.53 -12.15 5.67
C CYS A 112 -2.42 -13.10 4.46
N TYR A 113 -3.53 -13.65 3.99
CA TYR A 113 -3.59 -14.48 2.78
C TYR A 113 -3.84 -13.67 1.50
N ALA A 114 -4.13 -12.37 1.61
CA ALA A 114 -4.43 -11.52 0.47
C ALA A 114 -3.18 -11.12 -0.33
N ALA A 115 -1.97 -11.35 0.18
CA ALA A 115 -0.71 -11.09 -0.52
C ALA A 115 0.40 -11.95 0.07
N THR A 116 1.45 -12.21 -0.70
CA THR A 116 2.64 -12.90 -0.20
C THR A 116 3.60 -11.92 0.48
N PRO A 117 4.42 -12.38 1.43
CA PRO A 117 5.47 -11.55 2.04
C PRO A 117 6.40 -10.93 0.99
N ALA A 118 6.83 -11.72 0.00
CA ALA A 118 7.70 -11.26 -1.09
C ALA A 118 7.06 -10.20 -2.00
N GLN A 119 5.73 -10.22 -2.17
CA GLN A 119 5.03 -9.14 -2.88
C GLN A 119 5.10 -7.84 -2.08
N LEU A 120 4.95 -7.91 -0.76
CA LEU A 120 5.00 -6.74 0.11
C LEU A 120 6.39 -6.10 0.10
N SER A 121 7.45 -6.89 0.31
CA SER A 121 8.83 -6.38 0.35
C SER A 121 9.26 -5.77 -0.99
N ARG A 122 8.89 -6.41 -2.10
CA ARG A 122 9.15 -5.88 -3.44
C ARG A 122 8.41 -4.56 -3.70
N ARG A 123 7.17 -4.44 -3.22
CA ARG A 123 6.36 -3.25 -3.44
C ARG A 123 6.80 -2.09 -2.54
N PHE A 124 7.12 -2.34 -1.28
CA PHE A 124 7.41 -1.28 -0.31
C PHE A 124 8.73 -1.56 0.41
N PRO A 125 9.88 -1.30 -0.24
CA PRO A 125 11.20 -1.69 0.29
C PRO A 125 11.61 -0.94 1.56
N TYR A 126 11.06 0.25 1.82
CA TYR A 126 11.45 1.13 2.93
C TYR A 126 10.37 1.29 4.01
N LEU A 127 9.57 0.24 4.24
CA LEU A 127 8.56 0.25 5.30
C LEU A 127 9.19 0.41 6.68
N GLU A 128 8.50 1.18 7.52
CA GLU A 128 8.84 1.37 8.93
C GLU A 128 7.83 0.70 9.85
N SER A 129 6.61 0.44 9.37
CA SER A 129 5.58 -0.27 10.13
C SER A 129 4.70 -1.18 9.27
N ILE A 130 4.49 -2.40 9.78
CA ILE A 130 3.59 -3.39 9.17
C ILE A 130 2.54 -3.81 10.20
N LYS A 131 1.28 -3.87 9.75
CA LYS A 131 0.17 -4.46 10.51
C LYS A 131 -0.45 -5.62 9.74
N LEU A 132 -0.39 -6.83 10.27
CA LEU A 132 -0.99 -8.02 9.68
C LEU A 132 -2.18 -8.51 10.50
N LYS A 133 -3.22 -8.95 9.81
CA LYS A 133 -4.39 -9.58 10.40
C LYS A 133 -4.57 -10.99 9.86
N GLY A 134 -4.72 -11.96 10.75
CA GLY A 134 -4.90 -13.37 10.40
C GLY A 134 -6.37 -13.76 10.41
N LYS A 135 -6.75 -14.55 11.41
CA LYS A 135 -8.11 -15.09 11.59
C LYS A 135 -9.18 -14.00 11.46
N PRO A 136 -10.37 -14.31 10.89
CA PRO A 136 -11.47 -13.37 10.80
C PRO A 136 -11.99 -12.99 12.19
N ARG A 137 -12.90 -12.01 12.27
CA ARG A 137 -13.37 -11.51 13.58
C ARG A 137 -14.21 -12.53 14.33
N ALA A 138 -14.82 -13.47 13.62
CA ALA A 138 -15.52 -14.63 14.16
C ALA A 138 -14.66 -15.47 15.13
N ALA A 139 -13.33 -15.50 14.98
CA ALA A 139 -12.44 -16.19 15.90
C ALA A 139 -12.47 -15.62 17.34
N MET A 140 -12.85 -14.35 17.52
CA MET A 140 -13.04 -13.77 18.85
C MET A 140 -14.27 -14.30 19.59
N TYR A 141 -15.14 -15.04 18.90
CA TYR A 141 -16.36 -15.63 19.42
C TYR A 141 -16.34 -17.16 19.37
N ASN A 142 -15.15 -17.78 19.27
CA ASN A 142 -14.95 -19.23 19.18
C ASN A 142 -15.69 -19.89 17.99
N LEU A 143 -15.98 -19.12 16.93
CA LEU A 143 -16.68 -19.60 15.74
C LEU A 143 -15.74 -20.15 14.65
N ILE A 144 -14.43 -20.17 14.93
CA ILE A 144 -13.38 -20.54 13.98
C ILE A 144 -12.43 -21.52 14.67
N PRO A 145 -12.05 -22.63 14.02
CA PRO A 145 -11.09 -23.57 14.58
C PRO A 145 -9.74 -22.93 14.94
N GLU A 146 -9.03 -23.51 15.91
CA GLU A 146 -7.73 -22.99 16.33
C GLU A 146 -6.65 -23.15 15.26
N ASP A 147 -6.73 -24.22 14.48
CA ASP A 147 -5.86 -24.57 13.36
C ASP A 147 -6.26 -23.92 12.02
N TRP A 148 -7.20 -22.96 12.03
CA TRP A 148 -7.65 -22.25 10.81
C TRP A 148 -6.52 -21.62 10.00
N GLY A 149 -5.41 -21.30 10.66
CA GLY A 149 -4.23 -20.69 10.07
C GLY A 149 -3.99 -19.26 10.55
N GLY A 150 -3.22 -18.51 9.75
CA GLY A 150 -2.69 -17.20 10.10
C GLY A 150 -1.34 -17.27 10.81
N SER A 151 -0.50 -18.25 10.50
CA SER A 151 0.90 -18.29 10.97
C SER A 151 1.69 -17.09 10.45
N VAL A 152 2.53 -16.52 11.30
CA VAL A 152 3.43 -15.41 10.94
C VAL A 152 4.76 -15.87 10.37
N THR A 153 5.12 -17.15 10.43
CA THR A 153 6.47 -17.66 10.11
C THR A 153 7.00 -17.14 8.77
N SER A 154 6.26 -17.32 7.68
CA SER A 154 6.66 -16.79 6.36
C SER A 154 6.77 -15.26 6.30
N TRP A 155 6.03 -14.53 7.14
CA TRP A 155 6.11 -13.08 7.24
C TRP A 155 7.33 -12.63 8.03
N VAL A 156 7.67 -13.29 9.14
CA VAL A 156 8.85 -12.93 9.95
C VAL A 156 10.15 -13.25 9.24
N GLU A 157 10.22 -14.38 8.53
CA GLU A 157 11.36 -14.73 7.67
C GLU A 157 11.61 -13.66 6.60
N GLU A 158 10.56 -13.20 5.93
CA GLU A 158 10.65 -12.13 4.95
C GLU A 158 11.03 -10.79 5.60
N ILE A 159 10.48 -10.50 6.78
CA ILE A 159 10.79 -9.30 7.55
C ILE A 159 12.30 -9.23 7.84
N ALA A 160 12.84 -10.29 8.44
CA ALA A 160 14.25 -10.38 8.77
C ALA A 160 15.15 -10.32 7.53
N ARG A 161 14.70 -10.89 6.41
CA ARG A 161 15.49 -10.94 5.17
C ARG A 161 15.48 -9.63 4.38
N SER A 162 14.35 -8.93 4.30
CA SER A 162 14.15 -7.88 3.30
C SER A 162 14.00 -6.46 3.86
N PHE A 163 13.53 -6.30 5.10
CA PHE A 163 13.14 -4.99 5.61
C PHE A 163 14.17 -4.41 6.58
N THR A 164 15.05 -3.54 6.08
CA THR A 164 16.11 -2.91 6.86
C THR A 164 15.66 -1.68 7.66
N CYS A 165 14.50 -1.11 7.35
CA CYS A 165 13.98 0.11 7.99
C CYS A 165 12.83 -0.16 8.97
N LEU A 166 12.41 -1.41 9.16
CA LEU A 166 11.22 -1.75 9.92
C LEU A 166 11.44 -1.53 11.41
N LYS A 167 10.52 -0.80 12.05
CA LYS A 167 10.59 -0.43 13.48
C LYS A 167 9.44 -1.03 14.27
N VAL A 168 8.29 -1.25 13.63
CA VAL A 168 7.05 -1.65 14.31
C VAL A 168 6.37 -2.76 13.52
N VAL A 169 6.15 -3.90 14.17
CA VAL A 169 5.33 -4.98 13.65
C VAL A 169 4.13 -5.19 14.56
N HIS A 170 2.94 -5.27 13.97
CA HIS A 170 1.70 -5.50 14.68
C HIS A 170 1.00 -6.72 14.10
N PHE A 171 1.04 -7.84 14.82
CA PHE A 171 0.24 -9.02 14.51
C PHE A 171 -1.10 -8.97 15.23
N ARG A 172 -2.19 -9.24 14.51
CA ARG A 172 -3.54 -9.27 15.10
C ARG A 172 -4.29 -10.54 14.69
N ARG A 173 -4.60 -11.39 15.66
CA ARG A 173 -5.25 -12.70 15.46
C ARG A 173 -4.43 -13.58 14.51
N MET A 174 -3.11 -13.58 14.70
CA MET A 174 -2.16 -14.45 14.01
C MET A 174 -1.68 -15.51 15.00
N ILE A 175 -1.15 -16.61 14.48
CA ILE A 175 -0.45 -17.63 15.25
C ILE A 175 1.03 -17.25 15.23
N VAL A 176 1.63 -17.08 16.41
CA VAL A 176 3.03 -16.69 16.62
C VAL A 176 3.66 -17.72 17.53
N THR A 177 4.78 -18.31 17.12
CA THR A 177 5.57 -19.22 17.94
C THR A 177 6.77 -18.51 18.57
N ASP A 178 7.45 -19.16 19.51
CA ASP A 178 8.65 -18.60 20.13
C ASP A 178 9.81 -18.51 19.11
N GLU A 179 9.89 -19.44 18.17
CA GLU A 179 10.86 -19.41 17.07
C GLU A 179 10.64 -18.19 16.16
N ASP A 180 9.38 -17.84 15.87
CA ASP A 180 9.06 -16.66 15.07
C ASP A 180 9.56 -15.37 15.71
N LEU A 181 9.54 -15.28 17.05
CA LEU A 181 10.00 -14.12 17.81
C LEU A 181 11.52 -14.03 17.91
N GLN A 182 12.23 -15.16 17.90
CA GLN A 182 13.70 -15.17 17.91
C GLN A 182 14.31 -14.66 16.59
N VAL A 183 13.54 -14.70 15.50
CA VAL A 183 13.95 -14.19 14.19
C VAL A 183 13.87 -12.66 14.09
N LEU A 184 13.00 -12.02 14.90
CA LEU A 184 12.76 -10.58 14.90
C LEU A 184 13.70 -9.81 15.84
#